data_AF-A0A951ZDK0-F1
#
_entry.id   AF-A0A951ZDK0-F1
#
_cell.length_a   1.000
_cell.length_b   1.000
_cell.length_c   1.000
_cell.angle_alpha   90.00
_cell.angle_beta   90.00
_cell.angle_gamma   90.00
#
_symmetry.space_group_name_H-M   'P 1'
#
loop_
_entity.id
_entity.type
_entity.pdbx_description
1 polymer ?
#
loop_
_entity_poly.entity_id
_entity_poly.type
_entity_poly.pdbx_seq_one_letter_code
_entity_poly.pdbx_strand_id
1 'polypeptide(L)'
;MVHAMDGGLWLHRHIWKGRPMAHLVSVDRERLIEAALAIGFPVERLQFKPLKDPRTGLRRDAWHFDLGGPFLPPTLASPEHHGDAERTE
;
A
#
# COMPACT_ATOMS: atom_id res chain seq x y z
N MET A 1 -6.16 6.06 -0.01
CA MET A 1 -7.21 5.74 -1.00
C MET A 1 -7.22 6.71 -2.18
N VAL A 2 -7.27 8.05 -1.97
CA VAL A 2 -7.26 9.03 -3.08
C VAL A 2 -6.08 8.82 -4.04
N HIS A 3 -4.87 8.62 -3.52
CA HIS A 3 -3.71 8.35 -4.36
C HIS A 3 -3.88 7.13 -5.28
N ALA A 4 -4.55 6.07 -4.82
CA ALA A 4 -4.89 4.93 -5.67
C ALA A 4 -5.93 5.27 -6.75
N MET A 5 -6.85 6.21 -6.48
CA MET A 5 -7.80 6.70 -7.47
C MET A 5 -7.15 7.56 -8.56
N ASP A 6 -5.97 8.11 -8.29
CA ASP A 6 -5.17 8.85 -9.27
C ASP A 6 -4.21 7.95 -10.07
N GLY A 7 -4.39 6.63 -9.97
CA GLY A 7 -3.51 5.64 -10.60
C GLY A 7 -2.20 5.42 -9.83
N GLY A 8 -2.06 5.96 -8.62
CA GLY A 8 -0.96 5.65 -7.73
C GLY A 8 -1.12 4.30 -7.04
N LEU A 9 -0.12 3.92 -6.24
CA LEU A 9 -0.17 2.72 -5.39
C LEU A 9 -0.49 3.13 -3.95
N TRP A 10 -1.58 2.59 -3.40
CA TRP A 10 -1.91 2.83 -2.00
C TRP A 10 -1.69 1.56 -1.17
N LEU A 11 -0.74 1.62 -0.24
CA LEU A 11 -0.44 0.56 0.71
C LEU A 11 -1.18 0.82 2.03
N HIS A 12 -2.19 0.02 2.33
CA HIS A 12 -2.94 0.08 3.58
C HIS A 12 -2.58 -1.09 4.50
N ARG A 13 -1.81 -0.81 5.56
CA ARG A 13 -1.34 -1.81 6.53
C ARG A 13 -2.42 -2.10 7.58
N HIS A 14 -2.55 -3.37 7.98
CA HIS A 14 -3.44 -3.79 9.07
C HIS A 14 -2.93 -5.10 9.71
N ILE A 15 -3.50 -5.48 10.86
CA ILE A 15 -3.24 -6.78 11.50
C ILE A 15 -4.45 -7.70 11.27
N TRP A 16 -4.22 -8.88 10.71
CA TRP A 16 -5.25 -9.90 10.48
C TRP A 16 -4.93 -11.18 11.25
N LYS A 17 -5.80 -11.59 12.17
CA LYS A 17 -5.59 -12.77 13.05
C LYS A 17 -4.20 -12.77 13.72
N GLY A 18 -3.76 -11.60 14.21
CA GLY A 18 -2.46 -11.41 14.84
C GLY A 18 -1.26 -11.34 13.88
N ARG A 19 -1.48 -11.38 12.57
CA ARG A 19 -0.41 -11.33 11.55
C ARG A 19 -0.40 -9.99 10.82
N PRO A 20 0.76 -9.34 10.66
CA PRO A 20 0.90 -8.14 9.85
C PRO A 20 0.57 -8.41 8.38
N MET A 21 -0.25 -7.55 7.79
CA MET A 21 -0.66 -7.59 6.40
C MET A 21 -0.78 -6.17 5.81
N ALA A 22 -0.82 -6.08 4.49
CA ALA A 22 -1.15 -4.84 3.82
C ALA A 22 -1.99 -5.11 2.56
N HIS A 23 -2.97 -4.25 2.31
CA HIS A 23 -3.66 -4.18 1.04
C HIS A 23 -2.93 -3.18 0.15
N LEU A 24 -2.40 -3.65 -0.97
CA LEU A 24 -1.87 -2.80 -2.02
C LEU A 24 -2.94 -2.62 -3.09
N VAL A 25 -3.28 -1.37 -3.39
CA VAL A 25 -4.46 -1.03 -4.19
C VAL A 25 -4.12 0.01 -5.25
N SER A 26 -4.70 -0.15 -6.45
CA SER A 26 -4.69 0.87 -7.50
C SER A 26 -5.91 0.76 -8.44
N VAL A 27 -6.29 1.87 -9.07
CA VAL A 27 -7.16 1.87 -10.27
C VAL A 27 -6.36 1.68 -11.57
N ASP A 28 -5.04 1.61 -11.49
CA ASP A 28 -4.15 1.25 -12.58
C ASP A 28 -3.70 -0.21 -12.38
N ARG A 29 -4.26 -1.11 -13.19
CA ARG A 29 -3.98 -2.55 -13.10
C ARG A 29 -2.53 -2.86 -13.43
N GLU A 30 -1.97 -2.21 -14.44
CA GLU A 30 -0.64 -2.53 -14.96
C GLU A 30 0.42 -2.12 -13.95
N ARG A 31 0.31 -0.90 -13.41
CA ARG A 31 1.19 -0.42 -12.34
C ARG A 31 1.14 -1.31 -11.10
N LEU A 32 -0.03 -1.84 -10.74
CA LEU A 32 -0.14 -2.75 -9.61
C LEU A 32 0.57 -4.09 -9.89
N ILE A 33 0.47 -4.62 -11.11
CA ILE A 33 1.18 -5.84 -11.53
C ILE A 33 2.69 -5.61 -11.53
N GLU A 34 3.16 -4.49 -12.08
CA GLU A 34 4.59 -4.12 -12.06
C GLU A 34 5.14 -4.08 -10.62
N ALA A 35 4.39 -3.48 -9.69
CA ALA A 35 4.77 -3.44 -8.29
C ALA A 35 4.84 -4.83 -7.65
N ALA A 36 3.90 -5.74 -7.99
CA ALA A 36 3.93 -7.12 -7.52
C ALA A 36 5.12 -7.89 -8.07
N LEU A 37 5.40 -7.77 -9.37
CA LEU A 37 6.55 -8.41 -10.01
C LEU A 37 7.88 -7.92 -9.40
N ALA A 38 7.99 -6.63 -9.10
CA ALA A 38 9.18 -6.04 -8.47
C ALA A 38 9.50 -6.62 -7.09
N ILE A 39 8.48 -7.12 -6.36
CA ILE A 39 8.66 -7.78 -5.06
C ILE A 39 8.56 -9.31 -5.13
N GLY A 40 8.52 -9.88 -6.35
CA GLY A 40 8.39 -11.33 -6.56
C GLY A 40 7.04 -11.90 -6.12
N PHE A 41 5.98 -11.08 -6.05
CA PHE A 41 4.65 -11.52 -5.66
C PHE A 41 3.87 -12.07 -6.88
N PRO A 42 3.20 -13.23 -6.73
CA PRO A 42 2.50 -13.87 -7.84
C PRO A 42 1.28 -13.07 -8.31
N VAL A 43 1.23 -12.81 -9.62
CA VAL A 43 0.19 -11.99 -10.27
C VAL A 43 -1.18 -12.67 -10.22
N GLU A 44 -1.23 -13.99 -10.09
CA GLU A 44 -2.45 -14.80 -10.00
C GLU A 44 -3.27 -14.48 -8.74
N ARG A 45 -2.65 -13.84 -7.74
CA ARG A 45 -3.31 -13.37 -6.52
C ARG A 45 -4.01 -12.00 -6.68
N LEU A 46 -4.03 -11.46 -7.89
CA LEU A 46 -4.66 -10.18 -8.21
C LEU A 46 -6.17 -10.30 -8.05
N GLN A 47 -6.76 -9.41 -7.26
CA GLN A 47 -8.19 -9.36 -7.02
C GLN A 47 -8.80 -8.13 -7.69
N PHE A 48 -9.92 -8.31 -8.37
CA PHE A 48 -10.75 -7.21 -8.86
C PHE A 48 -11.84 -6.88 -7.84
N LYS A 49 -11.88 -5.63 -7.37
CA LYS A 49 -12.91 -5.15 -6.45
C LYS A 49 -13.11 -3.65 -6.63
N PRO A 50 -14.22 -3.21 -7.23
CA PRO A 50 -14.46 -1.77 -7.42
C PRO A 50 -14.48 -1.01 -6.09
N LEU A 51 -13.89 0.19 -6.10
CA LEU A 51 -13.87 1.09 -4.94
C LEU A 51 -14.69 2.35 -5.21
N LYS A 52 -15.30 2.88 -4.16
CA LYS A 52 -16.00 4.16 -4.21
C LYS A 52 -14.97 5.29 -4.16
N ASP A 53 -14.90 6.11 -5.19
CA ASP A 53 -14.08 7.32 -5.21
C ASP A 53 -14.66 8.30 -4.16
N PRO A 54 -13.89 8.70 -3.14
CA PRO A 54 -14.39 9.55 -2.06
C PRO A 54 -14.70 10.98 -2.53
N ARG A 55 -14.18 11.39 -3.70
CA ARG A 55 -14.37 12.73 -4.25
C ARG A 55 -15.70 12.87 -4.99
N THR A 56 -16.12 11.82 -5.67
CA THR A 56 -17.31 11.83 -6.55
C THR A 56 -18.43 10.91 -6.07
N GLY A 57 -18.12 9.96 -5.19
CA GLY A 57 -19.05 8.92 -4.74
C GLY A 57 -19.31 7.82 -5.77
N LEU A 58 -18.71 7.88 -6.96
CA LEU A 58 -18.86 6.87 -8.00
C LEU A 58 -17.96 5.66 -7.74
N ARG A 59 -18.37 4.48 -8.19
CA ARG A 59 -17.51 3.29 -8.15
C ARG A 59 -16.57 3.29 -9.35
N ARG A 60 -15.30 2.99 -9.10
CA ARG A 60 -14.27 2.81 -10.11
C ARG A 60 -13.68 1.41 -10.00
N ASP A 61 -13.34 0.85 -11.15
CA ASP A 61 -12.58 -0.39 -11.23
C ASP A 61 -11.26 -0.24 -10.48
N ALA A 62 -10.96 -1.23 -9.66
CA ALA A 62 -9.78 -1.23 -8.82
C ALA A 62 -9.29 -2.66 -8.58
N TRP A 63 -7.98 -2.78 -8.50
CA TRP A 63 -7.28 -4.03 -8.29
C TRP A 63 -6.53 -4.02 -6.97
N HIS A 64 -6.39 -5.21 -6.39
CA HIS A 64 -5.93 -5.39 -5.02
C HIS A 64 -4.96 -6.57 -4.93
N PHE A 65 -3.94 -6.42 -4.08
CA PHE A 65 -3.13 -7.52 -3.58
C PHE A 65 -3.12 -7.51 -2.05
N ASP A 66 -3.28 -8.69 -1.46
CA ASP A 66 -3.16 -8.90 -0.01
C ASP A 66 -1.75 -9.42 0.30
N LEU A 67 -0.91 -8.49 0.73
CA LEU A 67 0.49 -8.72 1.06
C LEU A 67 0.63 -9.16 2.52
N GLY A 68 1.55 -10.08 2.78
CA GLY A 68 1.85 -10.58 4.11
C GLY A 68 3.16 -11.35 4.12
N GLY A 69 3.68 -11.59 5.34
CA GLY A 69 4.94 -12.31 5.52
C GLY A 69 6.10 -11.67 4.72
N PRO A 70 6.84 -12.43 3.90
CA PRO A 70 8.02 -11.93 3.20
C PRO A 70 7.72 -10.86 2.13
N PHE A 71 6.46 -10.72 1.72
CA PHE A 71 6.03 -9.73 0.72
C PHE A 71 5.51 -8.44 1.35
N LEU A 72 5.48 -8.36 2.68
CA LEU A 72 5.10 -7.15 3.37
C LEU A 72 6.29 -6.18 3.36
N PRO A 73 6.19 -5.01 2.72
CA PRO A 73 7.30 -4.06 2.71
C PRO A 73 7.64 -3.65 4.15
N PRO A 74 8.91 -3.34 4.48
CA PRO A 74 9.24 -2.78 5.78
C PRO A 74 8.50 -1.45 5.99
N THR A 75 8.13 -1.16 7.23
CA THR A 75 7.76 0.22 7.59
C THR A 75 9.06 1.00 7.52
N LEU A 76 9.14 2.03 6.68
CA LEU A 76 10.24 2.98 6.79
C LEU A 76 10.15 3.56 8.21
N ALA A 77 11.15 3.29 9.05
CA ALA A 77 11.28 4.02 10.29
C ALA A 77 11.30 5.49 9.89
N SER A 78 10.42 6.30 10.48
CA SER A 78 10.57 7.75 10.33
C SER A 78 11.99 8.09 10.77
N PRO A 79 12.75 8.92 10.04
CA PRO A 79 13.99 9.43 10.59
C PRO A 79 13.62 10.13 11.89
N GLU A 80 13.98 9.49 12.99
CA GLU A 80 13.99 10.07 14.31
C GLU A 80 14.62 11.46 14.19
N HIS A 81 13.91 12.49 14.64
CA HIS A 81 14.46 13.82 14.75
C HIS A 81 15.72 13.69 15.61
N HIS A 82 16.89 13.83 14.98
CA HIS A 82 18.12 14.16 15.67
C HIS A 82 17.92 15.59 16.18
N GLY A 83 17.21 15.70 17.30
CA GLY A 83 17.11 16.95 18.04
C GLY A 83 18.43 17.15 18.73
N ASP A 84 19.22 18.08 18.18
CA ASP A 84 20.37 18.67 18.84
C ASP A 84 20.05 18.98 20.29
N ALA A 85 20.82 18.38 21.20
CA ALA A 85 20.99 18.88 22.54
C ALA A 85 22.40 19.42 22.68
N GLU A 86 22.70 20.48 21.92
CA GLU A 86 23.55 21.53 22.47
C GLU A 86 22.80 22.11 23.68
N ARG A 87 23.28 21.78 24.88
CA ARG A 87 23.15 22.62 26.05
C ARG A 87 24.37 22.41 26.92
N THR A 88 25.30 23.35 26.76
CA THR A 88 26.12 23.96 27.82
C THR A 88 25.66 23.61 29.23
N GLU A 89 26.57 23.15 30.08
CA GLU A 89 27.27 23.93 31.12
C GLU A 89 28.58 23.25 31.53
#